data_AF-A0A7V3UXF7-F1
#
_entry.id   AF-A0A7V3UXF7-F1
#
_cell.length_a   1.000
_cell.length_b   1.000
_cell.length_c   1.000
_cell.angle_alpha   90.00
_cell.angle_beta   90.00
_cell.angle_gamma   90.00
#
_symmetry.space_group_name_H-M   'P 1'
#
loop_
_entity.id
_entity.type
_entity.pdbx_description
1 polymer ?
#
loop_
_entity_poly.entity_id
_entity_poly.type
_entity_poly.pdbx_seq_one_letter_code
_entity_poly.pdbx_strand_id
1 'polypeptide(L)'
;MLVLVFCTASFLRWQRLIAVFGAVSLWSIAQALQSRFRWHYHPSGGRGASAMKLSLVLLALVMAAAGMPWTRPPNALIHQVSYPEGAVRMAKLNGLRGRLLNTYHFGGYLIWRYYGRRVVFIDGRADVYAGRVLRDYMTLSTGGPGWRAVLRRYNFDWAILDRDSELCERLRLLKDWHVLYADSVAVLLVRDSPENKDVLARWRRGALRQLAPAPLGAPPCGG
;
A
#
# COMPACT_ATOMS: atom_id res chain seq x y z
N MET A 1 5.33 34.63 -6.85
CA MET A 1 6.26 33.53 -7.18
C MET A 1 6.47 32.54 -6.02
N LEU A 2 6.79 32.98 -4.80
CA LEU A 2 7.07 32.08 -3.67
C LEU A 2 5.93 31.11 -3.32
N VAL A 3 4.68 31.55 -3.36
CA VAL A 3 3.49 30.69 -3.13
C VAL A 3 3.40 29.58 -4.17
N LEU A 4 3.68 29.88 -5.44
CA LEU A 4 3.59 28.92 -6.54
C LEU A 4 4.71 27.88 -6.44
N VAL A 5 5.93 28.29 -6.08
CA VAL A 5 7.06 27.38 -5.80
C VAL A 5 6.76 26.51 -4.58
N PHE A 6 6.23 27.09 -3.50
CA PHE A 6 5.84 26.35 -2.29
C PHE A 6 4.71 25.35 -2.56
N CYS A 7 3.69 25.73 -3.33
CA CYS A 7 2.60 24.84 -3.72
C CYS A 7 3.09 23.74 -4.66
N THR A 8 4.02 24.01 -5.58
CA THR A 8 4.62 23.01 -6.47
C THR A 8 5.50 22.02 -5.69
N ALA A 9 6.30 22.51 -4.74
CA ALA A 9 7.10 21.68 -3.85
C ALA A 9 6.22 20.84 -2.91
N SER A 10 5.13 21.41 -2.39
CA SER A 10 4.15 20.70 -1.56
C SER A 10 3.36 19.67 -2.37
N PHE A 11 3.05 19.96 -3.64
CA PHE A 11 2.40 19.06 -4.59
C PHE A 11 3.27 17.84 -4.92
N LEU A 12 4.56 18.05 -5.19
CA LEU A 12 5.52 16.97 -5.43
C LEU A 12 5.72 16.09 -4.18
N ARG A 13 5.57 16.67 -3.00
CA ARG A 13 5.77 15.98 -1.72
C ARG A 13 4.51 15.30 -1.18
N TRP A 14 3.33 15.77 -1.56
CA TRP A 14 2.04 15.27 -1.09
C TRP A 14 1.08 15.18 -2.28
N GLN A 15 1.07 14.02 -2.96
CA GLN A 15 0.20 13.66 -4.10
C GLN A 15 -1.32 13.84 -3.84
N ARG A 16 -1.73 14.25 -2.64
CA ARG A 16 -3.13 14.44 -2.22
C ARG A 16 -3.68 15.85 -2.48
N LEU A 17 -2.85 16.83 -2.85
CA LEU A 17 -3.27 18.24 -3.02
C LEU A 17 -3.48 18.67 -4.48
N ILE A 18 -3.69 17.72 -5.40
CA ILE A 18 -3.79 17.99 -6.85
C ILE A 18 -4.88 19.03 -7.17
N ALA A 19 -6.05 18.93 -6.54
CA ALA A 19 -7.15 19.86 -6.78
C ALA A 19 -6.84 21.29 -6.31
N VAL A 20 -6.19 21.44 -5.14
CA VAL A 20 -5.81 22.74 -4.58
C VAL A 20 -4.72 23.40 -5.43
N PHE A 21 -3.73 22.61 -5.86
CA PHE A 21 -2.68 23.08 -6.75
C PHE A 21 -3.23 23.54 -8.11
N GLY A 22 -4.18 22.78 -8.69
CA GLY A 22 -4.84 23.13 -9.94
C GLY A 22 -5.58 24.46 -9.86
N ALA A 23 -6.36 24.68 -8.79
CA ALA A 23 -7.11 25.93 -8.60
C ALA A 23 -6.19 27.16 -8.46
N VAL A 24 -5.14 27.06 -7.64
CA VAL A 24 -4.17 28.16 -7.43
C VAL A 24 -3.37 28.45 -8.71
N SER A 25 -2.98 27.40 -9.44
CA SER A 25 -2.22 27.55 -10.69
C SER A 25 -3.08 28.18 -11.78
N LEU A 26 -4.34 27.75 -11.92
CA LEU A 26 -5.28 28.32 -12.89
C LEU A 26 -5.53 29.82 -12.62
N TRP A 27 -5.74 30.18 -11.36
CA TRP A 27 -5.90 31.57 -10.95
C TRP A 27 -4.65 32.42 -11.25
N SER A 28 -3.46 31.89 -10.93
CA SER A 28 -2.20 32.59 -11.15
C SER A 28 -1.88 32.78 -12.64
N ILE A 29 -2.17 31.76 -13.46
CA ILE A 29 -2.03 31.82 -14.92
C ILE A 29 -3.00 32.85 -15.51
N ALA A 30 -4.26 32.87 -15.05
CA ALA A 30 -5.25 33.85 -15.49
C ALA A 30 -4.79 35.30 -15.22
N GLN A 31 -4.25 35.58 -14.04
CA GLN A 31 -3.72 36.91 -13.71
C GLN A 31 -2.45 37.27 -14.51
N ALA A 32 -1.57 36.31 -14.76
CA ALA A 32 -0.37 36.53 -15.57
C ALA A 32 -0.71 36.82 -17.04
N LEU A 33 -1.74 36.14 -17.58
CA LEU A 33 -2.26 36.41 -18.93
C LEU A 33 -2.91 37.79 -19.03
N GLN A 34 -3.71 38.19 -18.03
CA GLN A 34 -4.35 39.52 -17.96
C GLN A 34 -3.36 40.69 -17.82
N SER A 35 -2.20 40.46 -17.21
CA SER A 35 -1.19 41.52 -17.01
C SER A 35 -0.25 41.66 -18.20
N ARG A 36 0.08 40.57 -18.92
CA ARG A 36 0.95 40.61 -20.11
C ARG A 36 0.23 40.99 -21.38
N PHE A 37 -0.95 40.42 -21.62
CA PHE A 37 -1.86 40.89 -22.64
C PHE A 37 -2.84 41.79 -21.89
N ARG A 38 -2.93 43.09 -22.21
CA ARG A 38 -3.86 44.06 -21.59
C ARG A 38 -5.33 43.74 -21.90
N TRP A 39 -5.71 42.48 -21.73
CA TRP A 39 -6.99 41.89 -22.08
C TRP A 39 -7.94 42.15 -20.93
N HIS A 40 -8.47 43.37 -20.90
CA HIS A 40 -9.57 43.73 -20.02
C HIS A 40 -10.83 43.08 -20.58
N TYR A 41 -11.01 41.78 -20.34
CA TYR A 41 -12.29 41.12 -20.61
C TYR A 41 -13.30 41.59 -19.56
N HIS A 42 -13.85 42.79 -19.77
CA HIS A 42 -15.15 43.14 -19.23
C HIS A 42 -16.17 42.52 -20.17
N PRO A 43 -17.02 41.57 -19.74
CA PRO A 43 -18.12 41.10 -20.56
C PRO A 43 -19.18 42.22 -20.62
N SER A 44 -18.92 43.27 -21.39
CA SER A 44 -19.79 44.45 -21.51
C SER A 44 -20.94 44.25 -22.51
N GLY A 45 -21.38 43.00 -22.72
CA GLY A 45 -22.54 42.70 -23.56
C GLY A 45 -22.97 41.24 -23.49
N GLY A 46 -24.26 41.00 -23.74
CA GLY A 46 -24.92 39.68 -23.58
C GLY A 46 -24.27 38.52 -24.32
N ARG A 47 -23.49 38.79 -25.38
CA ARG A 47 -22.74 37.77 -26.14
C ARG A 47 -21.53 37.22 -25.39
N GLY A 48 -20.80 38.05 -24.62
CA GLY A 48 -19.64 37.60 -23.83
C GLY A 48 -20.02 36.79 -22.58
N ALA A 49 -21.12 37.17 -21.94
CA ALA A 49 -21.69 36.39 -20.83
C ALA A 49 -22.21 35.03 -21.31
N SER A 50 -22.77 34.95 -22.52
CA SER A 50 -23.26 33.71 -23.12
C SER A 50 -22.14 32.76 -23.52
N ALA A 51 -21.03 33.28 -24.08
CA ALA A 51 -19.85 32.48 -24.38
C ALA A 51 -19.20 31.90 -23.12
N MET A 52 -19.13 32.67 -22.02
CA MET A 52 -18.60 32.18 -20.75
C MET A 52 -19.45 31.05 -20.15
N LYS A 53 -20.78 31.20 -20.19
CA LYS A 53 -21.71 30.15 -19.77
C LYS A 53 -21.55 28.89 -20.62
N LEU A 54 -21.41 29.04 -21.95
CA LEU A 54 -21.22 27.92 -22.86
C LEU A 54 -19.91 27.19 -22.59
N SER A 55 -18.81 27.90 -22.33
CA SER A 55 -17.52 27.30 -21.97
C SER A 55 -17.57 26.55 -20.63
N LEU A 56 -18.30 27.08 -19.65
CA LEU A 56 -18.50 26.38 -18.37
C LEU A 56 -19.36 25.11 -18.53
N VAL A 57 -20.39 25.16 -19.37
CA VAL A 57 -21.23 23.99 -19.70
C VAL A 57 -20.43 22.95 -20.47
N LEU A 58 -19.63 23.35 -21.46
CA LEU A 58 -18.73 22.45 -22.19
C LEU A 58 -17.68 21.82 -21.28
N LEU A 59 -17.10 22.60 -20.36
CA LEU A 59 -16.18 22.06 -19.36
C LEU A 59 -16.88 21.06 -18.44
N ALA A 60 -18.10 21.36 -17.97
CA ALA A 60 -18.89 20.43 -17.16
C ALA A 60 -19.23 19.14 -17.93
N LEU A 61 -19.58 19.24 -19.22
CA LEU A 61 -19.85 18.09 -20.08
C LEU A 61 -18.59 17.27 -20.37
N VAL A 62 -17.43 17.90 -20.60
CA VAL A 62 -16.14 17.22 -20.75
C VAL A 62 -15.76 16.51 -19.46
N MET A 63 -15.93 17.15 -18.30
CA MET A 63 -15.68 16.52 -16.99
C MET A 63 -16.62 15.33 -16.74
N ALA A 64 -17.88 15.41 -17.16
CA ALA A 64 -18.85 14.33 -17.07
C ALA A 64 -18.55 13.18 -18.05
N ALA A 65 -18.23 13.50 -19.31
CA ALA A 65 -17.95 12.53 -20.37
C ALA A 65 -16.58 11.85 -20.23
N ALA A 66 -15.56 12.56 -19.70
CA ALA A 66 -14.25 12.00 -19.38
C ALA A 66 -14.29 11.04 -18.17
N GLY A 67 -15.45 10.87 -17.53
CA GLY A 67 -15.63 9.94 -16.42
C GLY A 67 -14.70 10.25 -15.25
N MET A 68 -14.39 11.53 -15.01
CA MET A 68 -13.40 11.96 -14.04
C MET A 68 -13.72 11.32 -12.67
N PRO A 69 -12.87 10.42 -12.14
CA PRO A 69 -13.20 9.57 -11.00
C PRO A 69 -13.01 10.33 -9.69
N TRP A 70 -13.62 11.51 -9.56
CA TRP A 70 -13.58 12.28 -8.30
C TRP A 70 -14.46 11.65 -7.22
N THR A 71 -15.48 10.87 -7.62
CA THR A 71 -16.43 10.20 -6.72
C THR A 71 -16.20 8.70 -6.61
N ARG A 72 -15.44 8.10 -7.52
CA ARG A 72 -14.99 6.72 -7.34
C ARG A 72 -13.78 6.80 -6.42
N PRO A 73 -13.87 6.32 -5.16
CA PRO A 73 -12.68 6.19 -4.35
C PRO A 73 -11.64 5.41 -5.18
N PRO A 74 -10.33 5.61 -4.97
CA PRO A 74 -9.28 4.81 -5.61
C PRO A 74 -9.34 3.32 -5.25
N ASN A 75 -10.49 2.84 -4.79
CA ASN A 75 -10.85 1.48 -4.55
C ASN A 75 -10.57 0.58 -5.76
N ALA A 76 -10.70 1.02 -7.01
CA ALA A 76 -10.38 0.16 -8.17
C ALA A 76 -8.93 -0.37 -8.18
N LEU A 77 -7.98 0.38 -7.60
CA LEU A 77 -6.59 -0.08 -7.38
C LEU A 77 -6.41 -0.82 -6.05
N ILE A 78 -7.31 -0.60 -5.08
CA ILE A 78 -7.29 -1.26 -3.74
C ILE A 78 -8.01 -2.62 -3.78
N HIS A 79 -9.01 -2.81 -4.66
CA HIS A 79 -9.80 -4.04 -4.81
C HIS A 79 -8.96 -5.23 -5.28
N GLN A 80 -7.77 -5.00 -5.85
CA GLN A 80 -6.85 -6.09 -6.24
C GLN A 80 -5.93 -6.54 -5.10
N VAL A 81 -5.81 -5.79 -4.00
CA VAL A 81 -4.91 -6.13 -2.90
C VAL A 81 -5.67 -6.92 -1.84
N SER A 82 -5.58 -8.25 -1.94
CA SER A 82 -6.04 -9.13 -0.87
C SER A 82 -5.11 -9.05 0.35
N TYR A 83 -5.67 -9.06 1.56
CA TYR A 83 -4.90 -8.93 2.80
C TYR A 83 -4.72 -10.26 3.55
N PRO A 84 -3.63 -10.46 4.30
CA PRO A 84 -3.28 -11.73 4.94
C PRO A 84 -4.06 -11.96 6.24
N GLU A 85 -5.40 -11.85 6.22
CA GLU A 85 -6.21 -11.93 7.43
C GLU A 85 -6.10 -13.30 8.12
N GLY A 86 -6.23 -14.38 7.36
CA GLY A 86 -6.11 -15.74 7.89
C GLY A 86 -4.76 -16.00 8.52
N ALA A 87 -3.68 -15.65 7.82
CA ALA A 87 -2.31 -15.79 8.31
C ALA A 87 -2.07 -14.97 9.60
N VAL A 88 -2.56 -13.73 9.67
CA VAL A 88 -2.43 -12.90 10.88
C VAL A 88 -3.26 -13.46 12.05
N ARG A 89 -4.47 -13.96 11.80
CA ARG A 89 -5.28 -14.62 12.84
C ARG A 89 -4.56 -15.86 13.37
N MET A 90 -4.00 -16.70 12.50
CA MET A 90 -3.22 -17.88 12.90
C MET A 90 -1.99 -17.53 13.72
N ALA A 91 -1.24 -16.50 13.30
CA ALA A 91 -0.07 -16.00 14.03
C ALA A 91 -0.42 -15.51 15.44
N LYS A 92 -1.52 -14.76 15.58
CA LYS A 92 -2.02 -14.29 16.88
C LYS A 92 -2.52 -15.43 17.75
N LEU A 93 -3.33 -16.34 17.18
CA LEU A 93 -3.95 -17.46 17.88
C LEU A 93 -2.91 -18.41 18.50
N ASN A 94 -1.80 -18.63 17.79
CA ASN A 94 -0.72 -19.50 18.24
C ASN A 94 0.42 -18.76 18.94
N GLY A 95 0.33 -17.43 19.05
CA GLY A 95 1.26 -16.62 19.83
C GLY A 95 2.66 -16.51 19.24
N LEU A 96 2.80 -16.40 17.92
CA LEU A 96 4.11 -16.22 17.27
C LEU A 96 4.83 -14.98 17.79
N ARG A 97 6.14 -15.09 18.01
CA ARG A 97 7.01 -14.06 18.59
C ARG A 97 8.26 -13.87 17.74
N GLY A 98 9.01 -12.81 18.05
CA GLY A 98 10.24 -12.48 17.35
C GLY A 98 10.02 -11.64 16.09
N ARG A 99 11.07 -11.56 15.28
CA ARG A 99 11.20 -10.67 14.12
C ARG A 99 10.38 -11.19 12.94
N LEU A 100 9.42 -10.37 12.50
CA LEU A 100 8.55 -10.66 11.37
C LEU A 100 9.23 -10.24 10.06
N LEU A 101 9.27 -11.16 9.09
CA LEU A 101 9.45 -10.83 7.68
C LEU A 101 8.08 -10.75 6.99
N ASN A 102 7.74 -9.60 6.41
CA ASN A 102 6.48 -9.44 5.69
C ASN A 102 6.67 -8.96 4.25
N THR A 103 5.73 -9.33 3.38
CA THR A 103 5.57 -8.68 2.07
C THR A 103 5.31 -7.18 2.25
N TYR A 104 5.91 -6.37 1.38
CA TYR A 104 5.80 -4.91 1.30
C TYR A 104 4.38 -4.38 1.46
N HIS A 105 3.46 -4.81 0.60
CA HIS A 105 2.10 -4.29 0.57
C HIS A 105 1.25 -4.76 1.76
N PHE A 106 1.65 -5.82 2.47
CA PHE A 106 1.02 -6.21 3.73
C PHE A 106 1.41 -5.30 4.91
N GLY A 107 2.49 -4.53 4.82
CA GLY A 107 3.04 -3.77 5.95
C GLY A 107 2.03 -2.81 6.59
N GLY A 108 1.30 -2.04 5.77
CA GLY A 108 0.27 -1.11 6.27
C GLY A 108 -0.87 -1.84 6.99
N TYR A 109 -1.34 -2.96 6.42
CA TYR A 109 -2.36 -3.81 7.04
C TYR A 109 -1.87 -4.41 8.37
N LEU A 110 -0.62 -4.87 8.43
CA LEU A 110 -0.02 -5.43 9.64
C LEU A 110 0.12 -4.39 10.75
N ILE A 111 0.55 -3.17 10.43
CA ILE A 111 0.63 -2.06 11.38
C ILE A 111 -0.76 -1.79 11.98
N TRP A 112 -1.78 -1.67 11.13
CA TRP A 112 -3.16 -1.48 11.55
C TRP A 112 -3.65 -2.65 12.42
N ARG A 113 -3.47 -3.89 11.96
CA ARG A 113 -4.00 -5.08 12.63
C ARG A 113 -3.30 -5.38 13.95
N TYR A 114 -2.05 -5.00 14.12
CA TYR A 114 -1.31 -5.13 15.38
C TYR A 114 -1.35 -3.87 16.24
N TYR A 115 -2.06 -2.81 15.82
CA TYR A 115 -2.11 -1.52 16.52
C TYR A 115 -0.71 -0.98 16.85
N GLY A 116 0.25 -1.14 15.92
CA GLY A 116 1.65 -0.74 16.11
C GLY A 116 2.45 -1.55 17.14
N ARG A 117 1.84 -2.53 17.84
CA ARG A 117 2.53 -3.35 18.86
C ARG A 117 3.57 -4.32 18.28
N ARG A 118 3.55 -4.53 16.96
CA ARG A 118 4.55 -5.32 16.25
C ARG A 118 5.24 -4.46 15.22
N VAL A 119 6.56 -4.49 15.26
CA VAL A 119 7.40 -3.87 14.24
C VAL A 119 7.34 -4.73 12.98
N VAL A 120 6.89 -4.13 11.89
CA VAL A 120 6.95 -4.72 10.54
C VAL A 120 8.33 -4.50 9.95
N PHE A 121 8.77 -5.39 9.05
CA PHE A 121 10.05 -5.21 8.37
C PHE A 121 10.00 -4.06 7.38
N ILE A 122 8.92 -3.98 6.60
CA ILE A 122 8.72 -2.96 5.58
C ILE A 122 7.22 -2.67 5.37
N ASP A 123 6.88 -1.45 4.92
CA ASP A 123 5.53 -1.07 4.49
C ASP A 123 5.55 -0.08 3.32
N GLY A 124 4.36 0.33 2.87
CA GLY A 124 4.11 1.24 1.74
C GLY A 124 4.80 2.62 1.76
N ARG A 125 5.46 2.99 2.85
CA ARG A 125 6.20 4.25 3.00
C ARG A 125 7.62 4.14 2.44
N ALA A 126 7.76 3.99 1.12
CA ALA A 126 9.05 3.77 0.45
C ALA A 126 10.11 4.84 0.78
N ASP A 127 9.69 6.08 1.02
CA ASP A 127 10.51 7.21 1.44
C ASP A 127 11.16 6.99 2.81
N VAL A 128 10.43 6.36 3.75
CA VAL A 128 10.93 6.02 5.09
C VAL A 128 11.95 4.89 5.03
N TYR A 129 11.78 3.93 4.12
CA TYR A 129 12.66 2.76 3.97
C TYR A 129 13.80 2.96 2.97
N ALA A 130 13.98 4.18 2.46
CA ALA A 130 14.99 4.50 1.48
C ALA A 130 16.39 4.04 1.92
N GLY A 131 17.17 3.51 0.97
CA GLY A 131 18.53 3.03 1.22
C GLY A 131 18.62 1.52 1.42
N ARG A 132 19.30 1.07 2.49
CA ARG A 132 19.68 -0.33 2.66
C ARG A 132 18.48 -1.26 2.84
N VAL A 133 17.51 -0.89 3.68
CA VAL A 133 16.37 -1.76 4.00
C VAL A 133 15.53 -2.06 2.75
N LEU A 134 15.22 -1.05 1.95
CA LEU A 134 14.50 -1.26 0.69
C LEU A 134 15.31 -2.14 -0.29
N ARG A 135 16.62 -1.92 -0.45
CA ARG A 135 17.46 -2.78 -1.31
C ARG A 135 17.55 -4.24 -0.81
N ASP A 136 17.66 -4.42 0.49
CA ASP A 136 17.68 -5.73 1.13
C ASP A 136 16.33 -6.44 0.93
N TYR A 137 15.21 -5.71 1.07
CA TYR A 137 13.88 -6.24 0.76
C TYR A 137 13.75 -6.62 -0.71
N MET A 138 14.24 -5.81 -1.66
CA MET A 138 14.22 -6.16 -3.08
C MET A 138 15.01 -7.45 -3.35
N THR A 139 16.19 -7.60 -2.73
CA THR A 139 16.99 -8.83 -2.78
C THR A 139 16.23 -10.04 -2.23
N LEU A 140 15.54 -9.88 -1.11
CA LEU A 140 14.70 -10.93 -0.53
C LEU A 140 13.52 -11.28 -1.45
N SER A 141 12.74 -10.28 -1.89
CA SER A 141 11.50 -10.45 -2.65
C SER A 141 11.71 -11.17 -3.99
N THR A 142 12.83 -10.90 -4.66
CA THR A 142 13.21 -11.53 -5.93
C THR A 142 13.94 -12.86 -5.75
N GLY A 143 14.29 -13.23 -4.51
CA GLY A 143 15.13 -14.40 -4.25
C GLY A 143 16.51 -14.33 -4.91
N GLY A 144 16.98 -13.13 -5.27
CA GLY A 144 18.19 -12.91 -6.05
C GLY A 144 19.49 -13.27 -5.30
N PRO A 145 20.65 -13.15 -5.97
CA PRO A 145 21.94 -13.43 -5.34
C PRO A 145 22.11 -12.71 -3.99
N GLY A 146 22.52 -13.45 -2.97
CA GLY A 146 22.73 -12.88 -1.63
C GLY A 146 21.49 -12.86 -0.72
N TRP A 147 20.31 -13.28 -1.17
CA TRP A 147 19.08 -13.29 -0.34
C TRP A 147 19.26 -14.03 1.00
N ARG A 148 20.00 -15.16 1.01
CA ARG A 148 20.31 -15.92 2.24
C ARG A 148 21.16 -15.10 3.23
N ALA A 149 22.07 -14.28 2.73
CA ALA A 149 22.88 -13.41 3.59
C ALA A 149 22.02 -12.31 4.22
N VAL A 150 21.08 -11.76 3.46
CA VAL A 150 20.09 -10.80 3.97
C VAL A 150 19.18 -11.45 5.01
N LEU A 151 18.65 -12.64 4.72
CA LEU A 151 17.80 -13.39 5.65
C LEU A 151 18.51 -13.63 7.01
N ARG A 152 19.79 -14.05 6.97
CA ARG A 152 20.61 -14.23 8.17
C ARG A 152 20.89 -12.91 8.90
N ARG A 153 21.17 -11.83 8.15
CA ARG A 153 21.46 -10.49 8.73
C ARG A 153 20.34 -10.00 9.63
N TYR A 154 19.10 -10.11 9.17
CA TYR A 154 17.94 -9.64 9.94
C TYR A 154 17.45 -10.67 10.97
N ASN A 155 17.81 -11.95 10.79
CA ASN A 155 17.50 -13.04 11.73
C ASN A 155 15.99 -13.12 12.03
N PHE A 156 15.18 -13.26 10.98
CA PHE A 156 13.72 -13.37 11.10
C PHE A 156 13.30 -14.68 11.73
N ASP A 157 12.27 -14.65 12.56
CA ASP A 157 11.79 -15.80 13.33
C ASP A 157 10.51 -16.39 12.75
N TRP A 158 9.78 -15.60 11.96
CA TRP A 158 8.57 -16.00 11.26
C TRP A 158 8.29 -15.03 10.10
N ALA A 159 7.48 -15.47 9.14
CA ALA A 159 7.19 -14.71 7.93
C ALA A 159 5.71 -14.78 7.55
N ILE A 160 5.17 -13.66 7.03
CA ILE A 160 3.89 -13.59 6.32
C ILE A 160 4.19 -13.08 4.92
N LEU A 161 4.11 -13.98 3.95
CA LEU A 161 4.46 -13.70 2.56
C LEU A 161 3.27 -13.94 1.65
N ASP A 162 3.27 -13.30 0.49
CA ASP A 162 2.35 -13.66 -0.59
C ASP A 162 2.53 -15.13 -0.93
N ARG A 163 1.41 -15.80 -1.22
CA ARG A 163 1.39 -17.21 -1.60
C ARG A 163 2.36 -17.51 -2.73
N ASP A 164 2.34 -16.67 -3.78
CA ASP A 164 3.06 -16.90 -5.03
C ASP A 164 4.39 -16.14 -5.10
N SER A 165 4.91 -15.67 -3.95
CA SER A 165 6.21 -14.99 -3.93
C SER A 165 7.36 -15.98 -4.09
N GLU A 166 8.34 -15.61 -4.91
CA GLU A 166 9.60 -16.35 -5.11
C GLU A 166 10.32 -16.62 -3.77
N LEU A 167 10.26 -15.66 -2.85
CA LEU A 167 10.81 -15.80 -1.51
C LEU A 167 10.09 -16.89 -0.69
N CYS A 168 8.76 -16.99 -0.79
CA CYS A 168 7.99 -18.02 -0.10
C CYS A 168 8.41 -19.41 -0.58
N GLU A 169 8.50 -19.63 -1.89
CA GLU A 169 8.97 -20.92 -2.42
C GLU A 169 10.39 -21.25 -1.95
N ARG A 170 11.29 -20.27 -1.97
CA ARG A 170 12.67 -20.46 -1.47
C ARG A 170 12.73 -20.78 0.01
N LEU A 171 11.90 -20.17 0.83
CA LEU A 171 11.84 -20.49 2.27
C LEU A 171 11.28 -21.89 2.52
N ARG A 172 10.30 -22.36 1.73
CA ARG A 172 9.78 -23.74 1.85
C ARG A 172 10.84 -24.81 1.60
N LEU A 173 11.87 -24.49 0.81
CA LEU A 173 13.00 -25.39 0.54
C LEU A 173 14.04 -25.42 1.68
N LEU A 174 13.96 -24.49 2.64
CA LEU A 174 14.87 -24.47 3.77
C LEU A 174 14.38 -25.39 4.90
N LYS A 175 15.28 -26.20 5.45
CA LYS A 175 14.94 -27.16 6.51
C LYS A 175 14.53 -26.50 7.83
N ASP A 176 14.99 -25.28 8.07
CA ASP A 176 14.71 -24.51 9.29
C ASP A 176 13.40 -23.72 9.20
N TRP A 177 12.69 -23.74 8.07
CA TRP A 177 11.43 -23.03 7.88
C TRP A 177 10.26 -23.99 7.66
N HIS A 178 9.15 -23.72 8.33
CA HIS A 178 7.97 -24.59 8.33
C HIS A 178 6.70 -23.78 8.07
N VAL A 179 5.84 -24.29 7.18
CA VAL A 179 4.54 -23.67 6.88
C VAL A 179 3.54 -24.03 7.98
N LEU A 180 3.00 -23.01 8.66
CA LEU A 180 1.97 -23.18 9.68
C LEU A 180 0.56 -22.97 9.15
N TYR A 181 0.42 -22.14 8.11
CA TYR A 181 -0.87 -21.83 7.49
C TYR A 181 -0.65 -21.31 6.07
N ALA A 182 -1.58 -21.62 5.17
CA ALA A 182 -1.61 -21.08 3.81
C ALA A 182 -3.06 -20.95 3.33
N ASP A 183 -3.42 -19.79 2.78
CA ASP A 183 -4.67 -19.54 2.05
C ASP A 183 -4.37 -18.87 0.72
N SER A 184 -5.38 -18.61 -0.11
CA SER A 184 -5.22 -18.06 -1.46
C SER A 184 -4.48 -16.72 -1.51
N VAL A 185 -4.29 -16.05 -0.37
CA VAL A 185 -3.64 -14.75 -0.27
C VAL A 185 -2.22 -14.89 0.24
N ALA A 186 -2.04 -15.59 1.36
CA ALA A 186 -0.79 -15.54 2.11
C ALA A 186 -0.38 -16.88 2.72
N VAL A 187 0.91 -16.98 2.98
CA VAL A 187 1.55 -18.11 3.65
C VAL A 187 2.21 -17.62 4.92
N LEU A 188 1.89 -18.29 6.03
CA LEU A 188 2.52 -18.09 7.33
C LEU A 188 3.60 -19.15 7.52
N LEU A 189 4.85 -18.72 7.61
CA LEU A 189 5.99 -19.58 7.90
C LEU A 189 6.57 -19.24 9.27
N VAL A 190 7.13 -20.24 9.95
CA VAL A 190 7.89 -20.07 11.18
C VAL A 190 9.26 -20.70 11.02
N ARG A 191 10.29 -20.08 11.59
CA ARG A 191 11.64 -20.63 11.64
C ARG A 191 11.85 -21.42 12.94
N ASP A 192 12.68 -22.46 12.89
CA ASP A 192 13.21 -23.14 14.08
C ASP A 192 14.16 -22.23 14.85
N SER A 193 13.57 -21.32 15.63
CA SER A 193 14.26 -20.36 16.48
C SER A 193 13.80 -20.50 17.94
N PRO A 194 14.64 -20.10 18.92
CA PRO A 194 14.30 -20.12 20.34
C PRO A 194 12.95 -19.46 20.68
N GLU A 195 12.59 -18.39 19.98
CA GLU A 195 11.39 -17.58 20.18
C GLU A 195 10.09 -18.34 19.90
N ASN A 196 10.13 -19.35 19.01
CA ASN A 196 8.96 -20.09 18.55
C ASN A 196 9.07 -21.61 18.76
N LYS A 197 10.01 -22.09 19.60
CA LYS A 197 10.18 -23.52 19.92
C LYS A 197 8.89 -24.20 20.37
N ASP A 198 8.12 -23.55 21.25
CA ASP A 198 6.85 -24.10 21.74
C ASP A 198 5.80 -24.23 20.64
N VAL A 199 5.74 -23.23 19.75
CA VAL A 199 4.82 -23.20 18.60
C VAL A 199 5.16 -24.34 17.64
N LEU A 200 6.46 -24.53 17.37
CA LEU A 200 6.95 -25.61 16.54
C LEU A 200 6.73 -27.00 17.15
N ALA A 201 6.93 -27.15 18.46
CA ALA A 201 6.65 -28.40 19.16
C ALA A 201 5.16 -28.77 19.06
N ARG A 202 4.25 -27.79 19.16
CA ARG A 202 2.81 -28.02 18.92
C ARG A 202 2.50 -28.36 17.48
N TRP A 203 3.12 -27.67 16.52
CA TRP A 203 2.98 -27.96 15.09
C TRP A 203 3.41 -29.38 14.72
N ARG A 204 4.59 -29.83 15.19
CA ARG A 204 5.10 -31.18 14.96
C ARG A 204 4.19 -32.28 15.48
N ARG A 205 3.41 -32.00 16.53
CA ARG A 205 2.43 -32.93 17.12
C ARG A 205 1.01 -32.78 16.56
N GLY A 206 0.79 -31.93 15.56
CA GLY A 206 -0.55 -31.63 15.04
C GLY A 206 -1.48 -30.89 16.02
N ALA A 207 -0.93 -30.31 17.09
CA ALA A 207 -1.67 -29.68 18.19
C ALA A 207 -1.71 -28.14 18.08
N LEU A 208 -1.61 -27.58 16.87
CA LEU A 208 -1.83 -26.15 16.66
C LEU A 208 -3.30 -25.81 16.83
N ARG A 209 -3.55 -24.63 17.41
CA ARG A 209 -4.89 -24.05 17.41
C ARG A 209 -5.23 -23.68 15.98
N GLN A 210 -6.33 -24.24 15.46
CA GLN A 210 -6.84 -23.96 14.13
C GLN A 210 -7.82 -22.79 14.16
N LEU A 211 -7.94 -22.09 13.04
CA LEU A 211 -9.03 -21.14 12.87
C LEU A 211 -10.35 -21.92 12.84
N ALA A 212 -11.35 -21.43 13.56
CA ALA A 212 -12.72 -21.87 13.29
C ALA A 212 -13.02 -21.63 11.79
N PRO A 213 -13.72 -22.56 11.12
CA PRO A 213 -14.20 -22.32 9.77
C PRO A 213 -14.97 -20.99 9.74
N ALA A 214 -14.76 -20.21 8.69
CA ALA A 214 -15.48 -18.95 8.54
C ALA A 214 -16.99 -19.24 8.64
N PRO A 215 -17.77 -18.43 9.40
CA PRO A 215 -19.21 -18.63 9.45
C PRO A 215 -19.77 -18.60 8.03
N LEU A 216 -20.55 -19.62 7.67
CA LEU A 216 -21.24 -19.73 6.39
C LEU A 216 -22.02 -18.43 6.16
N GLY A 217 -21.60 -17.62 5.18
CA GLY A 217 -22.24 -16.34 4.85
C GLY A 217 -21.44 -15.07 5.17
N ALA A 218 -20.19 -15.17 5.64
CA ALA A 218 -19.30 -14.00 5.61
C ALA A 218 -19.12 -13.55 4.14
N PRO A 219 -19.43 -12.29 3.79
CA PRO A 219 -19.18 -11.81 2.43
C PRO A 219 -17.69 -11.98 2.12
N PRO A 220 -17.31 -12.37 0.88
CA PRO A 220 -15.91 -12.34 0.50
C PRO A 220 -15.41 -10.92 0.77
N CYS A 221 -14.42 -10.78 1.66
CA CYS A 221 -13.78 -9.51 1.94
C CYS A 221 -13.03 -9.08 0.66
N GLY A 222 -13.74 -8.41 -0.24
CA GLY A 222 -13.22 -8.00 -1.55
C GLY A 222 -14.28 -8.15 -2.64
N GLY A 223 -15.19 -7.18 -2.72
CA GLY A 223 -16.03 -6.90 -3.88
C GLY A 223 -15.97 -5.42 -4.17
#